data_AF-A0A1M6UN75-F1
#
_entry.id   AF-A0A1M6UN75-F1
#
_cell.length_a   1.000
_cell.length_b   1.000
_cell.length_c   1.000
_cell.angle_alpha   90.00
_cell.angle_beta   90.00
_cell.angle_gamma   90.00
#
_symmetry.space_group_name_H-M   'P 1'
#
loop_
_entity.id
_entity.type
_entity.pdbx_description
1 polymer ?
#
loop_
_entity_poly.entity_id
_entity_poly.type
_entity_poly.pdbx_seq_one_letter_code
_entity_poly.pdbx_strand_id
1 'polypeptide(L)'
;MKSNPMKNTHIHFLLILLVNLFLLGCSKSDNGPDGVASDYYFRFKVDGTQVSYKFTPDTQINLTGIIDHDNESGLHAVNIAGIDNIFETTLTNRLTIFLGDSNSFTTGTSYTNIEGQGDSTPDSLFSMGYFDEEGNLYSAGLNSTPTPLYDLATVQFTEITDSHISGSFSGVLKWYDTNGGTVDLVGSVIISEGTFKVPRY
;
A
#
# COMPACT_ATOMS: atom_id res chain seq x y z
N MET A 1 -24.81 83.47 -9.37
CA MET A 1 -24.32 82.27 -10.09
C MET A 1 -24.35 81.08 -9.14
N LYS A 2 -25.20 80.09 -9.40
CA LYS A 2 -25.27 78.83 -8.65
C LYS A 2 -24.46 77.77 -9.41
N SER A 3 -23.43 77.23 -8.77
CA SER A 3 -22.60 76.13 -9.27
C SER A 3 -23.34 74.81 -9.06
N ASN A 4 -23.54 74.04 -10.13
CA ASN A 4 -24.11 72.69 -10.07
C ASN A 4 -22.99 71.66 -9.80
N PRO A 5 -23.16 70.74 -8.85
CA PRO A 5 -22.19 69.67 -8.62
C PRO A 5 -22.27 68.62 -9.75
N MET A 6 -21.15 68.42 -10.43
CA MET A 6 -20.96 67.35 -11.42
C MET A 6 -21.07 65.99 -10.71
N LYS A 7 -22.09 65.20 -11.09
CA LYS A 7 -22.29 63.83 -10.60
C LYS A 7 -21.18 62.92 -11.14
N ASN A 8 -20.49 62.24 -10.22
CA ASN A 8 -19.30 61.44 -10.45
C ASN A 8 -19.65 60.01 -10.94
N THR A 9 -20.51 59.91 -11.95
CA THR A 9 -21.10 58.65 -12.45
C THR A 9 -20.10 57.77 -13.22
N HIS A 10 -18.95 58.31 -13.63
CA HIS A 10 -17.95 57.56 -14.40
C HIS A 10 -17.05 56.66 -13.53
N ILE A 11 -16.91 56.96 -12.23
CA ILE A 11 -16.06 56.17 -11.32
C ILE A 11 -16.70 54.83 -10.95
N HIS A 12 -18.04 54.77 -10.87
CA HIS A 12 -18.75 53.55 -10.50
C HIS A 12 -18.77 52.53 -11.66
N PHE A 13 -18.74 53.00 -12.90
CA PHE A 13 -18.71 52.12 -14.08
C PHE A 13 -17.34 51.44 -14.26
N LEU A 14 -16.25 52.15 -13.94
CA LEU A 14 -14.89 51.61 -14.00
C LEU A 14 -14.63 50.53 -12.93
N LEU A 15 -15.23 50.68 -11.74
CA LEU A 15 -15.07 49.72 -10.65
C LEU A 15 -15.77 48.37 -10.93
N ILE A 16 -16.92 48.40 -11.62
CA ILE A 16 -17.67 47.17 -11.98
C ILE A 16 -16.96 46.39 -13.09
N LEU A 17 -16.22 47.08 -13.99
CA LEU A 17 -15.44 46.43 -15.04
C LEU A 17 -14.21 45.69 -14.48
N LEU A 18 -13.56 46.22 -13.43
CA LEU A 18 -12.39 45.59 -12.81
C LEU A 18 -12.72 44.32 -12.00
N VAL A 19 -13.92 44.21 -11.42
CA VAL A 19 -14.32 43.02 -10.64
C VAL A 19 -14.58 41.80 -11.53
N ASN A 20 -14.99 42.00 -12.78
CA ASN A 20 -15.23 40.89 -13.72
C ASN A 20 -13.95 40.26 -14.30
N LEU A 21 -12.81 40.95 -14.23
CA LEU A 21 -11.51 40.43 -14.69
C LEU A 21 -10.89 39.42 -13.73
N PHE A 22 -11.38 39.31 -12.49
CA PHE A 22 -10.89 38.33 -11.51
C PHE A 22 -11.60 36.97 -11.55
N LEU A 23 -12.64 36.79 -12.38
CA LEU A 23 -13.42 35.55 -12.45
C LEU A 23 -13.08 34.64 -13.65
N LEU A 24 -12.10 35.00 -14.49
CA LEU A 24 -11.68 34.20 -15.65
C LEU A 24 -10.34 33.47 -15.45
N GLY A 25 -9.82 33.44 -14.22
CA GLY A 25 -8.57 32.77 -13.85
C GLY A 25 -8.72 31.31 -13.42
N CYS A 26 -9.60 30.52 -14.05
CA CYS A 26 -9.51 29.07 -13.97
C CYS A 26 -8.68 28.59 -15.17
N SER A 27 -7.34 28.60 -15.01
CA SER A 27 -6.49 27.80 -15.88
C SER A 27 -6.88 26.35 -15.65
N LYS A 28 -7.64 25.78 -16.58
CA LYS A 28 -7.78 24.34 -16.71
C LYS A 28 -6.38 23.83 -17.01
N SER A 29 -5.69 23.30 -16.00
CA SER A 29 -4.47 22.55 -16.24
C SER A 29 -4.87 21.40 -17.14
N ASP A 30 -4.22 21.36 -18.30
CA ASP A 30 -4.31 20.26 -19.23
C ASP A 30 -3.66 19.07 -18.52
N ASN A 31 -4.46 18.32 -17.76
CA ASN A 31 -4.01 17.08 -17.17
C ASN A 31 -3.90 16.11 -18.35
N GLY A 32 -2.68 15.99 -18.89
CA GLY A 32 -2.22 14.73 -19.46
C GLY A 32 -2.43 13.59 -18.45
N PRO A 33 -2.14 12.34 -18.80
CA PRO A 33 -2.41 11.17 -17.94
C PRO A 33 -1.54 11.09 -16.67
N ASP A 34 -1.21 12.21 -16.03
CA ASP A 34 -0.36 12.38 -14.85
C ASP A 34 -1.12 12.22 -13.51
N GLY A 35 -2.33 11.64 -13.53
CA GLY A 35 -3.18 11.50 -12.35
C GLY A 35 -3.01 10.22 -11.52
N VAL A 36 -2.10 9.32 -11.92
CA VAL A 36 -2.07 7.95 -11.36
C VAL A 36 -0.96 7.76 -10.31
N ALA A 37 0.11 8.55 -10.35
CA ALA A 37 1.27 8.36 -9.48
C ALA A 37 1.06 8.80 -8.01
N SER A 38 0.14 9.74 -7.74
CA SER A 38 -0.10 10.27 -6.39
C SER A 38 -0.93 9.35 -5.48
N ASP A 39 -1.59 8.36 -6.06
CA ASP A 39 -2.65 7.62 -5.38
C ASP A 39 -2.18 6.30 -4.78
N TYR A 40 -1.00 5.81 -5.18
CA TYR A 40 -0.43 4.56 -4.71
C TYR A 40 0.56 4.78 -3.58
N TYR A 41 0.47 3.93 -2.57
CA TYR A 41 1.29 4.00 -1.37
C TYR A 41 1.44 2.63 -0.72
N PHE A 42 2.53 2.48 0.03
CA PHE A 42 2.76 1.33 0.89
C PHE A 42 3.42 1.82 2.17
N ARG A 43 2.72 1.76 3.30
CA ARG A 43 3.19 2.37 4.54
C ARG A 43 2.83 1.51 5.75
N PHE A 44 3.70 1.49 6.73
CA PHE A 44 3.56 0.69 7.94
C PHE A 44 4.48 1.24 9.03
N LYS A 45 4.39 0.69 10.24
CA LYS A 45 5.34 0.92 11.31
C LYS A 45 6.04 -0.38 11.67
N VAL A 46 7.38 -0.35 11.73
CA VAL A 46 8.21 -1.43 12.27
C VAL A 46 8.64 -1.00 13.66
N ASP A 47 8.21 -1.73 14.69
CA ASP A 47 8.48 -1.41 16.10
C ASP A 47 8.20 0.07 16.45
N GLY A 48 7.12 0.60 15.86
CA GLY A 48 6.67 1.99 16.04
C GLY A 48 7.32 3.02 15.10
N THR A 49 8.35 2.64 14.34
CA THR A 49 9.03 3.52 13.37
C THR A 49 8.34 3.46 12.01
N GLN A 50 7.92 4.62 11.49
CA GLN A 50 7.22 4.71 10.21
C GLN A 50 8.14 4.36 9.04
N VAL A 51 7.71 3.41 8.22
CA VAL A 51 8.26 3.10 6.90
C VAL A 51 7.21 3.46 5.85
N SER A 52 7.65 4.02 4.72
CA SER A 52 6.77 4.36 3.60
C SER A 52 7.54 4.27 2.30
N TYR A 53 7.06 3.44 1.38
CA TYR A 53 7.60 3.33 0.03
C TYR A 53 6.78 4.20 -0.91
N LYS A 54 7.45 5.13 -1.58
CA LYS A 54 6.82 6.04 -2.54
C LYS A 54 6.72 5.37 -3.90
N PHE A 55 5.56 5.43 -4.54
CA PHE A 55 5.43 4.94 -5.90
C PHE A 55 6.22 5.81 -6.89
N THR A 56 7.09 5.19 -7.69
CA THR A 56 7.96 5.90 -8.64
C THR A 56 7.91 5.25 -10.04
N PRO A 57 6.75 5.28 -10.73
CA PRO A 57 6.49 4.50 -11.94
C PRO A 57 7.41 4.84 -13.11
N ASP A 58 7.91 6.07 -13.17
CA ASP A 58 8.80 6.53 -14.24
C ASP A 58 10.19 5.88 -14.16
N THR A 59 10.58 5.40 -12.98
CA THR A 59 11.92 4.85 -12.73
C THR A 59 11.89 3.38 -12.35
N GLN A 60 10.82 2.90 -11.68
CA GLN A 60 10.72 1.53 -11.20
C GLN A 60 9.27 1.12 -10.88
N ILE A 61 8.96 -0.17 -11.05
CA ILE A 61 7.72 -0.78 -10.56
C ILE A 61 7.98 -1.29 -9.15
N ASN A 62 7.97 -0.38 -8.18
CA ASN A 62 8.38 -0.67 -6.80
C ASN A 62 7.22 -0.99 -5.87
N LEU A 63 5.99 -0.67 -6.29
CA LEU A 63 4.74 -1.12 -5.66
C LEU A 63 3.98 -2.01 -6.64
N THR A 64 3.58 -3.19 -6.20
CA THR A 64 2.96 -4.20 -7.07
C THR A 64 1.85 -4.93 -6.32
N GLY A 65 0.71 -5.10 -6.97
CA GLY A 65 -0.36 -6.02 -6.60
C GLY A 65 -0.66 -6.97 -7.75
N ILE A 66 -0.76 -8.26 -7.48
CA ILE A 66 -1.18 -9.29 -8.43
C ILE A 66 -2.26 -10.10 -7.72
N ILE A 67 -3.36 -10.37 -8.41
CA ILE A 67 -4.35 -11.36 -8.00
C ILE A 67 -4.73 -12.17 -9.22
N ASP A 68 -4.47 -13.47 -9.14
CA ASP A 68 -4.64 -14.40 -10.26
C ASP A 68 -5.35 -15.68 -9.80
N HIS A 69 -5.88 -16.43 -10.77
CA HIS A 69 -6.52 -17.72 -10.58
C HIS A 69 -5.92 -18.73 -11.55
N ASP A 70 -5.21 -19.70 -11.00
CA ASP A 70 -4.72 -20.82 -11.77
C ASP A 70 -5.84 -21.85 -11.97
N ASN A 71 -6.35 -21.94 -13.19
CA ASN A 71 -7.44 -22.86 -13.54
C ASN A 71 -7.05 -24.35 -13.40
N GLU A 72 -5.76 -24.70 -13.45
CA GLU A 72 -5.33 -26.09 -13.34
C GLU A 72 -5.36 -26.58 -11.89
N SER A 73 -4.82 -25.78 -10.96
CA SER A 73 -4.83 -26.11 -9.53
C SER A 73 -6.10 -25.66 -8.80
N GLY A 74 -6.88 -24.74 -9.38
CA GLY A 74 -7.99 -24.06 -8.73
C GLY A 74 -7.56 -23.05 -7.66
N LEU A 75 -6.28 -22.67 -7.64
CA LEU A 75 -5.72 -21.80 -6.62
C LEU A 75 -5.91 -20.34 -7.01
N HIS A 76 -6.45 -19.56 -6.09
CA HIS A 76 -6.36 -18.11 -6.13
C HIS A 76 -5.09 -17.67 -5.42
N ALA A 77 -4.27 -16.85 -6.07
CA ALA A 77 -3.03 -16.33 -5.51
C ALA A 77 -3.03 -14.81 -5.50
N VAL A 78 -2.55 -14.22 -4.40
CA VAL A 78 -2.31 -12.79 -4.27
C VAL A 78 -0.85 -12.54 -3.94
N ASN A 79 -0.23 -11.61 -4.65
CA ASN A 79 1.03 -11.01 -4.26
C ASN A 79 0.87 -9.50 -4.08
N ILE A 80 1.37 -8.98 -2.98
CA ILE A 80 1.46 -7.55 -2.71
C ILE A 80 2.89 -7.24 -2.29
N ALA A 81 3.51 -6.25 -2.91
CA ALA A 81 4.88 -5.86 -2.63
C ALA A 81 5.02 -4.34 -2.52
N GLY A 82 5.81 -3.92 -1.53
CA GLY A 82 6.35 -2.57 -1.42
C GLY A 82 7.86 -2.66 -1.26
N ILE A 83 8.57 -2.02 -2.18
CA ILE A 83 10.03 -2.05 -2.26
C ILE A 83 10.51 -0.60 -2.33
N ASP A 84 11.51 -0.22 -1.55
CA ASP A 84 12.06 1.14 -1.62
C ASP A 84 12.80 1.35 -2.96
N ASN A 85 13.69 0.42 -3.29
CA ASN A 85 14.48 0.45 -4.52
C ASN A 85 14.66 -0.95 -5.13
N ILE A 86 14.08 -1.18 -6.32
CA ILE A 86 14.14 -2.48 -7.01
C ILE A 86 15.50 -2.78 -7.64
N PHE A 87 16.37 -1.77 -7.75
CA PHE A 87 17.69 -1.91 -8.37
C PHE A 87 18.79 -2.29 -7.36
N GLU A 88 18.44 -2.41 -6.07
CA GLU A 88 19.39 -2.88 -5.07
C GLU A 88 19.76 -4.35 -5.30
N THR A 89 21.06 -4.63 -5.22
CA THR A 89 21.61 -5.99 -5.33
C THR A 89 21.37 -6.81 -4.08
N THR A 90 21.23 -6.14 -2.93
CA THR A 90 20.90 -6.76 -1.65
C THR A 90 19.40 -6.64 -1.42
N LEU A 91 18.78 -7.69 -0.88
CA LEU A 91 17.39 -7.64 -0.49
C LEU A 91 17.26 -6.87 0.82
N THR A 92 17.19 -5.54 0.74
CA THR A 92 16.90 -4.67 1.89
C THR A 92 15.57 -3.96 1.68
N ASN A 93 15.05 -3.35 2.75
CA ASN A 93 14.01 -2.32 2.72
C ASN A 93 12.81 -2.67 1.83
N ARG A 94 12.24 -3.86 2.05
CA ARG A 94 11.07 -4.32 1.31
C ARG A 94 10.16 -5.17 2.16
N LEU A 95 8.87 -5.09 1.88
CA LEU A 95 7.85 -5.94 2.47
C LEU A 95 7.04 -6.62 1.36
N THR A 96 6.86 -7.93 1.48
CA THR A 96 6.05 -8.73 0.57
C THR A 96 5.02 -9.53 1.33
N ILE A 97 3.86 -9.70 0.71
CA ILE A 97 2.74 -10.50 1.20
C ILE A 97 2.34 -11.43 0.08
N PHE A 98 2.24 -12.73 0.39
CA PHE A 98 1.72 -13.76 -0.50
C PHE A 98 0.59 -14.49 0.20
N LEU A 99 -0.55 -14.58 -0.45
CA LEU A 99 -1.68 -15.40 -0.02
C LEU A 99 -2.04 -16.39 -1.13
N GLY A 100 -2.44 -17.59 -0.74
CA GLY A 100 -2.94 -18.62 -1.64
C GLY A 100 -4.11 -19.35 -0.98
N ASP A 101 -5.26 -19.39 -1.65
CA ASP A 101 -6.50 -19.96 -1.14
C ASP A 101 -7.26 -20.66 -2.28
N SER A 102 -7.92 -21.79 -2.00
CA SER A 102 -8.84 -22.44 -2.94
C SER A 102 -10.08 -21.58 -3.24
N ASN A 103 -10.41 -20.63 -2.36
CA ASN A 103 -11.50 -19.68 -2.54
C ASN A 103 -10.97 -18.32 -3.02
N SER A 104 -11.81 -17.58 -3.74
CA SER A 104 -11.46 -16.22 -4.16
C SER A 104 -11.31 -15.28 -2.96
N PHE A 105 -10.32 -14.38 -3.03
CA PHE A 105 -10.16 -13.33 -2.03
C PHE A 105 -11.27 -12.28 -2.12
N THR A 106 -11.81 -11.87 -0.97
CA THR A 106 -12.93 -10.93 -0.87
C THR A 106 -12.58 -9.74 0.00
N THR A 107 -13.18 -8.60 -0.29
CA THR A 107 -13.00 -7.39 0.52
C THR A 107 -13.74 -7.51 1.85
N GLY A 108 -13.24 -6.83 2.87
CA GLY A 108 -13.79 -6.86 4.23
C GLY A 108 -13.40 -8.09 5.05
N THR A 109 -12.89 -9.16 4.42
CA THR A 109 -12.43 -10.38 5.09
C THR A 109 -11.01 -10.22 5.63
N SER A 110 -10.82 -10.54 6.91
CA SER A 110 -9.52 -10.60 7.57
C SER A 110 -8.88 -11.99 7.42
N TYR A 111 -7.82 -12.06 6.60
CA TYR A 111 -7.03 -13.27 6.35
C TYR A 111 -5.87 -13.38 7.33
N THR A 112 -5.72 -14.51 7.99
CA THR A 112 -4.67 -14.75 8.99
C THR A 112 -3.86 -15.99 8.71
N ASN A 113 -2.66 -16.06 9.28
CA ASN A 113 -1.78 -17.24 9.22
C ASN A 113 -2.05 -18.30 10.31
N ILE A 114 -3.01 -18.02 11.21
CA ILE A 114 -3.39 -18.88 12.34
C ILE A 114 -4.91 -19.10 12.29
N GLU A 115 -5.30 -20.38 12.25
CA GLU A 115 -6.70 -20.80 12.25
C GLU A 115 -7.46 -20.26 13.48
N GLY A 116 -8.65 -19.72 13.24
CA GLY A 116 -9.53 -19.19 14.29
C GLY A 116 -9.09 -17.84 14.91
N GLN A 117 -8.05 -17.18 14.38
CA GLN A 117 -7.61 -15.85 14.82
C GLN A 117 -8.05 -14.71 13.88
N GLY A 118 -8.86 -15.01 12.87
CA GLY A 118 -9.42 -14.05 11.91
C GLY A 118 -10.73 -14.56 11.33
N ASP A 119 -11.16 -13.95 10.22
CA ASP A 119 -12.35 -14.38 9.50
C ASP A 119 -12.07 -15.61 8.62
N SER A 120 -10.87 -15.66 8.05
CA SER A 120 -10.40 -16.78 7.22
C SER A 120 -8.91 -17.02 7.40
N THR A 121 -8.49 -18.27 7.20
CA THR A 121 -7.09 -18.67 7.11
C THR A 121 -6.89 -19.33 5.76
N PRO A 122 -6.02 -18.78 4.88
CA PRO A 122 -5.78 -19.38 3.58
C PRO A 122 -5.32 -20.84 3.71
N ASP A 123 -5.88 -21.72 2.89
CA ASP A 123 -5.65 -23.16 2.98
C ASP A 123 -4.36 -23.63 2.28
N SER A 124 -3.79 -22.80 1.40
CA SER A 124 -2.61 -23.13 0.61
C SER A 124 -1.38 -22.36 1.07
N LEU A 125 -1.46 -21.03 1.17
CA LEU A 125 -0.31 -20.18 1.46
C LEU A 125 -0.72 -18.94 2.25
N PHE A 126 0.04 -18.68 3.31
CA PHE A 126 0.19 -17.36 3.89
C PHE A 126 1.68 -17.11 4.08
N SER A 127 2.18 -15.99 3.56
CA SER A 127 3.53 -15.52 3.83
C SER A 127 3.54 -14.00 3.88
N MET A 128 4.12 -13.43 4.93
CA MET A 128 4.45 -12.02 5.04
C MET A 128 5.93 -11.92 5.38
N GLY A 129 6.71 -11.23 4.56
CA GLY A 129 8.16 -11.10 4.72
C GLY A 129 8.59 -9.64 4.71
N TYR A 130 9.49 -9.26 5.59
CA TYR A 130 10.11 -7.95 5.68
C TYR A 130 11.63 -8.10 5.74
N PHE A 131 12.33 -7.39 4.87
CA PHE A 131 13.78 -7.22 4.94
C PHE A 131 14.10 -5.86 5.56
N ASP A 132 14.93 -5.86 6.60
CA ASP A 132 15.45 -4.64 7.22
C ASP A 132 16.55 -3.98 6.36
N GLU A 133 17.18 -2.93 6.90
CA GLU A 133 18.26 -2.19 6.24
C GLU A 133 19.54 -3.02 6.09
N GLU A 134 19.75 -4.00 6.97
CA GLU A 134 20.86 -4.94 6.96
C GLU A 134 20.61 -6.17 6.06
N GLY A 135 19.37 -6.35 5.60
CA GLY A 135 18.95 -7.47 4.75
C GLY A 135 18.57 -8.74 5.53
N ASN A 136 18.31 -8.64 6.83
CA ASN A 136 17.76 -9.73 7.62
C ASN A 136 16.28 -9.91 7.29
N LEU A 137 15.87 -11.17 7.10
CA LEU A 137 14.48 -11.52 6.78
C LEU A 137 13.69 -11.84 8.04
N TYR A 138 12.71 -11.01 8.35
CA TYR A 138 11.65 -11.30 9.31
C TYR A 138 10.43 -11.80 8.55
N SER A 139 9.83 -12.91 8.99
CA SER A 139 8.68 -13.49 8.31
C SER A 139 7.63 -14.08 9.25
N ALA A 140 6.39 -14.12 8.74
CA ALA A 140 5.31 -14.93 9.27
C ALA A 140 4.78 -15.80 8.13
N GLY A 141 4.68 -17.10 8.39
CA GLY A 141 4.09 -18.07 7.46
C GLY A 141 2.83 -18.70 8.04
N LEU A 142 2.12 -19.45 7.20
CA LEU A 142 1.02 -20.32 7.60
C LEU A 142 1.51 -21.33 8.66
N ASN A 143 0.84 -21.39 9.81
CA ASN A 143 1.13 -22.42 10.81
C ASN A 143 0.41 -23.73 10.45
N SER A 144 1.03 -24.53 9.59
CA SER A 144 0.51 -25.86 9.18
C SER A 144 1.04 -27.01 10.05
N THR A 145 1.96 -26.74 10.97
CA THR A 145 2.60 -27.73 11.83
C THR A 145 1.97 -27.79 13.23
N PRO A 146 2.03 -28.94 13.93
CA PRO A 146 1.49 -29.07 15.29
C PRO A 146 2.11 -28.11 16.31
N THR A 147 3.38 -27.76 16.11
CA THR A 147 4.06 -26.72 16.88
C THR A 147 4.01 -25.43 16.06
N PRO A 148 3.31 -24.38 16.50
CA PRO A 148 3.29 -23.11 15.79
C PRO A 148 4.66 -22.44 15.88
N LEU A 149 5.17 -22.02 14.72
CA LEU A 149 6.44 -21.28 14.63
C LEU A 149 6.16 -19.77 14.62
N TYR A 150 5.14 -19.36 13.88
CA TYR A 150 4.84 -17.95 13.63
C TYR A 150 3.80 -17.42 14.60
N ASP A 151 3.90 -16.14 14.91
CA ASP A 151 2.87 -15.41 15.63
C ASP A 151 1.82 -14.87 14.64
N LEU A 152 0.77 -14.23 15.15
CA LEU A 152 -0.33 -13.74 14.34
C LEU A 152 0.15 -12.66 13.36
N ALA A 153 -0.18 -12.87 12.09
CA ALA A 153 -0.12 -11.91 11.01
C ALA A 153 -1.48 -11.87 10.30
N THR A 154 -1.88 -10.70 9.86
CA THR A 154 -3.22 -10.41 9.34
C THR A 154 -3.14 -9.52 8.11
N VAL A 155 -3.97 -9.80 7.11
CA VAL A 155 -4.16 -9.01 5.90
C VAL A 155 -5.65 -8.86 5.66
N GLN A 156 -6.10 -7.63 5.37
CA GLN A 156 -7.48 -7.35 5.00
C GLN A 156 -7.51 -6.50 3.74
N PHE A 157 -8.30 -6.91 2.75
CA PHE A 157 -8.53 -6.12 1.54
C PHE A 157 -9.69 -5.17 1.73
N THR A 158 -9.50 -3.89 1.38
CA THR A 158 -10.56 -2.89 1.35
C THR A 158 -11.14 -2.74 -0.06
N GLU A 159 -10.29 -2.76 -1.10
CA GLU A 159 -10.72 -2.71 -2.49
C GLU A 159 -9.88 -3.69 -3.32
N ILE A 160 -10.56 -4.41 -4.22
CA ILE A 160 -9.95 -5.22 -5.27
C ILE A 160 -10.64 -4.79 -6.57
N THR A 161 -9.90 -4.12 -7.44
CA THR A 161 -10.42 -3.60 -8.72
C THR A 161 -9.53 -4.05 -9.87
N ASP A 162 -9.88 -3.71 -11.10
CA ASP A 162 -9.04 -4.01 -12.26
C ASP A 162 -7.75 -3.18 -12.29
N SER A 163 -7.70 -2.03 -11.60
CA SER A 163 -6.54 -1.11 -11.63
C SER A 163 -5.68 -1.18 -10.38
N HIS A 164 -6.22 -1.61 -9.25
CA HIS A 164 -5.51 -1.57 -7.97
C HIS A 164 -6.07 -2.53 -6.93
N ILE A 165 -5.24 -2.79 -5.92
CA ILE A 165 -5.59 -3.50 -4.69
C ILE A 165 -5.25 -2.57 -3.51
N SER A 166 -6.19 -2.40 -2.58
CA SER A 166 -5.98 -1.64 -1.35
C SER A 166 -6.36 -2.46 -0.12
N GLY A 167 -5.74 -2.15 1.01
CA GLY A 167 -6.00 -2.86 2.25
C GLY A 167 -5.11 -2.46 3.41
N SER A 168 -5.16 -3.27 4.45
CA SER A 168 -4.36 -3.14 5.66
C SER A 168 -3.71 -4.45 6.07
N PHE A 169 -2.60 -4.36 6.79
CA PHE A 169 -1.90 -5.52 7.32
C PHE A 169 -1.23 -5.19 8.66
N SER A 170 -0.99 -6.23 9.45
CA SER A 170 -0.21 -6.17 10.68
C SER A 170 0.29 -7.56 11.05
N GLY A 171 1.26 -7.65 11.94
CA GLY A 171 1.69 -8.92 12.47
C GLY A 171 3.01 -8.86 13.22
N VAL A 172 3.35 -9.95 13.88
CA VAL A 172 4.68 -10.15 14.46
C VAL A 172 5.47 -11.08 13.53
N LEU A 173 6.57 -10.57 13.00
CA LEU A 173 7.45 -11.29 12.08
C LEU A 173 8.69 -11.77 12.81
N LYS A 174 9.12 -13.01 12.57
CA LYS A 174 10.27 -13.64 13.22
C LYS A 174 11.40 -13.87 12.23
N TRP A 175 12.62 -13.64 12.68
CA TRP A 175 13.83 -13.98 11.95
C TRP A 175 14.45 -15.23 12.56
N TYR A 176 14.56 -16.28 11.74
CA TYR A 176 15.22 -17.53 12.10
C TYR A 176 16.54 -17.67 11.32
N ASP A 177 17.61 -18.05 12.03
CA ASP A 177 18.86 -18.50 11.42
C ASP A 177 18.83 -20.02 11.28
N THR A 178 19.23 -20.50 10.10
CA THR A 178 19.30 -21.92 9.74
C THR A 178 20.72 -22.38 9.41
N ASN A 179 21.72 -21.48 9.45
CA ASN A 179 23.08 -21.77 9.00
C ASN A 179 23.81 -22.77 9.89
N GLY A 180 23.39 -22.95 11.14
CA GLY A 180 23.98 -23.88 12.11
C GLY A 180 23.47 -25.33 12.04
N GLY A 181 22.54 -25.64 11.13
CA GLY A 181 21.84 -26.94 11.11
C GLY A 181 20.74 -27.07 12.17
N THR A 182 20.55 -26.03 12.99
CA THR A 182 19.44 -25.79 13.89
C THR A 182 18.61 -24.61 13.39
N VAL A 183 17.34 -24.54 13.80
CA VAL A 183 16.47 -23.38 13.55
C VAL A 183 16.47 -22.55 14.82
N ASP A 184 17.21 -21.44 14.81
CA ASP A 184 17.38 -20.57 15.97
C ASP A 184 16.64 -19.25 15.76
N LEU A 185 15.80 -18.85 16.73
CA LEU A 185 15.13 -17.55 16.71
C LEU A 185 16.15 -16.47 17.04
N VAL A 186 16.45 -15.60 16.08
CA VAL A 186 17.43 -14.51 16.22
C VAL A 186 16.76 -13.22 16.67
N GLY A 187 15.57 -12.93 16.15
CA GLY A 187 14.88 -11.69 16.42
C GLY A 187 13.42 -11.70 15.98
N SER A 188 12.72 -10.62 16.31
CA SER A 188 11.35 -10.39 15.91
C SER A 188 11.09 -8.90 15.75
N VAL A 189 10.19 -8.54 14.84
CA VAL A 189 9.69 -7.17 14.68
C VAL A 189 8.17 -7.16 14.69
N ILE A 190 7.59 -6.05 15.14
CA ILE A 190 6.15 -5.79 15.11
C ILE A 190 5.85 -4.87 13.92
N ILE A 191 5.09 -5.40 12.97
CA ILE A 191 4.49 -4.62 11.89
C ILE A 191 3.11 -4.15 12.35
N SER A 192 2.94 -2.84 12.43
CA SER A 192 1.69 -2.20 12.87
C SER A 192 1.26 -1.12 11.89
N GLU A 193 -0.04 -0.77 11.91
CA GLU A 193 -0.62 0.29 11.08
C GLU A 193 -0.30 0.16 9.57
N GLY A 194 -0.10 -1.08 9.09
CA GLY A 194 0.19 -1.37 7.71
C GLY A 194 -1.01 -1.04 6.84
N THR A 195 -0.81 -0.21 5.82
CA THR A 195 -1.82 0.14 4.81
C THR A 195 -1.17 0.24 3.44
N PHE A 196 -1.89 -0.19 2.42
CA PHE A 196 -1.41 -0.16 1.06
C PHE A 196 -2.53 0.21 0.10
N LYS A 197 -2.14 0.85 -1.00
CA LYS A 197 -2.87 0.93 -2.25
C LYS A 197 -1.84 0.77 -3.34
N VAL A 198 -1.85 -0.36 -4.04
CA VAL A 198 -0.84 -0.73 -5.04
C VAL A 198 -1.50 -0.91 -6.41
N PRO A 199 -0.79 -0.60 -7.51
CA PRO A 199 -1.29 -0.91 -8.85
C PRO A 199 -1.50 -2.42 -8.99
N ARG A 200 -2.57 -2.81 -9.70
CA ARG A 200 -2.81 -4.20 -10.06
C ARG A 200 -2.28 -4.44 -11.47
N TYR A 201 -1.48 -5.50 -11.62
CA TYR A 201 -0.94 -5.95 -12.90
C TYR A 201 -1.51 -7.32 -13.29
#